data_AF-A0A7V2P7D7-F1
#
_entry.id   AF-A0A7V2P7D7-F1
#
_cell.length_a   1.000
_cell.length_b   1.000
_cell.length_c   1.000
_cell.angle_alpha   90.00
_cell.angle_beta   90.00
_cell.angle_gamma   90.00
#
_symmetry.space_group_name_H-M   'P 1'
#
loop_
_entity.id
_entity.type
_entity.pdbx_description
1 polymer ?
#
loop_
_entity_poly.entity_id
_entity_poly.type
_entity_poly.pdbx_seq_one_letter_code
_entity_poly.pdbx_strand_id
1 'polypeptide(L)'
;MGHLYTTREQYAPEQLKEMKDKYRPPELVCCIGSREVEDREVVFVGIGISDLAGAIAKLVHTPNAILVAEAGYIGFPSVAVLVSPADNSAGAMAMCHQSLPEVFIDQQAGFIDAAYLGFAQMDKYGNVNVSYITGPQIRMNGSGGGGDIASSAGRVVYTVEFNPRQWVEKVDYMTEPGFLDGSPDARKRVNLVGGGPSSVVTERGVFRFAPETHELFLAEVFPWQDEADIEDIKQSFPWDLKVAGELKIIEPPTERELWALGLMDPTGQYVIANIMDRPLGKIIAEGKFNLEGYNTFLELSDRAIREVLDFVS
;
A
#
# COMPACT_ATOMS: atom_id res chain seq x y z
N MET A 1 -3.47 -11.06 -33.60
CA MET A 1 -3.06 -10.84 -32.21
C MET A 1 -3.90 -9.69 -31.71
N GLY A 2 -4.80 -9.93 -30.76
CA GLY A 2 -5.52 -8.83 -30.10
C GLY A 2 -4.50 -7.98 -29.34
N HIS A 3 -4.62 -6.66 -29.39
CA HIS A 3 -3.77 -5.77 -28.62
C HIS A 3 -4.02 -6.07 -27.14
N LEU A 4 -2.96 -6.39 -26.39
CA LEU A 4 -3.04 -6.59 -24.93
C LEU A 4 -3.48 -5.30 -24.22
N TYR A 5 -3.21 -4.14 -24.83
CA TYR A 5 -3.40 -2.82 -24.26
C TYR A 5 -4.51 -2.06 -24.98
N THR A 6 -5.37 -1.39 -24.23
CA THR A 6 -6.45 -0.58 -24.81
C THR A 6 -6.02 0.85 -25.16
N THR A 7 -4.93 1.38 -24.58
CA THR A 7 -4.58 2.82 -24.69
C THR A 7 -3.09 3.17 -24.76
N ARG A 8 -2.15 2.21 -24.73
CA ARG A 8 -0.70 2.49 -24.75
C ARG A 8 -0.25 3.33 -25.96
N GLU A 9 -0.90 3.16 -27.10
CA GLU A 9 -0.55 3.79 -28.38
C GLU A 9 -0.71 5.33 -28.39
N GLN A 10 -1.24 5.91 -27.31
CA GLN A 10 -1.43 7.36 -27.16
C GLN A 10 -0.13 8.14 -26.87
N TYR A 11 0.96 7.46 -26.51
CA TYR A 11 2.21 8.09 -26.09
C TYR A 11 3.38 7.80 -27.04
N ALA A 12 4.19 8.83 -27.31
CA ALA A 12 5.46 8.67 -28.02
C ALA A 12 6.50 7.97 -27.11
N PRO A 13 7.48 7.22 -27.67
CA PRO A 13 8.51 6.53 -26.89
C PRO A 13 9.28 7.42 -25.91
N GLU A 14 9.57 8.66 -26.29
CA GLU A 14 10.27 9.63 -25.45
C GLU A 14 9.43 10.04 -24.23
N GLN A 15 8.12 10.20 -24.42
CA GLN A 15 7.19 10.52 -23.33
C GLN A 15 7.10 9.37 -22.33
N LEU A 16 7.03 8.13 -22.83
CA LEU A 16 7.01 6.94 -21.96
C LEU A 16 8.27 6.83 -21.10
N LYS A 17 9.43 7.15 -21.68
CA LYS A 17 10.71 7.16 -20.95
C LYS A 17 10.73 8.26 -19.89
N GLU A 18 10.35 9.48 -20.24
CA GLU A 18 10.28 10.60 -19.30
C GLU A 18 9.34 10.29 -18.13
N MET A 19 8.17 9.71 -18.40
CA MET A 19 7.23 9.27 -17.38
C MET A 19 7.83 8.21 -16.46
N LYS A 20 8.52 7.20 -17.01
CA LYS A 20 9.15 6.13 -16.22
C LYS A 20 10.23 6.68 -15.27
N ASP A 21 11.02 7.65 -15.73
CA ASP A 21 12.14 8.20 -14.97
C ASP A 21 11.69 9.27 -13.93
N LYS A 22 10.44 9.74 -14.00
CA LYS A 22 9.90 10.81 -13.13
C LYS A 22 9.56 10.34 -11.72
N TYR A 23 9.12 9.11 -11.55
CA TYR A 23 8.52 8.63 -10.29
C TYR A 23 9.40 7.61 -9.58
N ARG A 24 9.41 7.67 -8.25
CA ARG A 24 10.00 6.64 -7.40
C ARG A 24 8.99 5.50 -7.19
N PRO A 25 9.43 4.24 -7.05
CA PRO A 25 8.54 3.11 -6.80
C PRO A 25 7.52 3.33 -5.68
N PRO A 26 7.90 3.82 -4.47
CA PRO A 26 6.91 4.02 -3.41
C PRO A 26 5.87 5.10 -3.74
N GLU A 27 6.22 6.12 -4.54
CA GLU A 27 5.26 7.15 -4.98
C GLU A 27 4.18 6.54 -5.86
N LEU A 28 4.58 5.65 -6.79
CA LEU A 28 3.65 4.90 -7.63
C LEU A 28 2.72 4.05 -6.76
N VAL A 29 3.27 3.29 -5.80
CA VAL A 29 2.46 2.45 -4.90
C VAL A 29 1.46 3.28 -4.09
N CYS A 30 1.90 4.41 -3.49
CA CYS A 30 1.03 5.26 -2.69
C CYS A 30 -0.08 5.91 -3.53
N CYS A 31 0.27 6.49 -4.67
CA CYS A 31 -0.70 7.20 -5.52
C CYS A 31 -1.72 6.24 -6.13
N ILE A 32 -1.27 5.11 -6.67
CA ILE A 32 -2.20 4.12 -7.24
C ILE A 32 -3.02 3.45 -6.14
N GLY A 33 -2.39 3.12 -5.01
CA GLY A 33 -3.09 2.56 -3.86
C GLY A 33 -4.18 3.49 -3.32
N SER A 34 -3.98 4.80 -3.39
CA SER A 34 -4.98 5.78 -2.93
C SER A 34 -6.30 5.76 -3.74
N ARG A 35 -6.25 5.31 -4.99
CA ARG A 35 -7.40 5.26 -5.90
C ARG A 35 -8.31 4.06 -5.64
N GLU A 36 -7.87 3.16 -4.76
CA GLU A 36 -8.63 1.97 -4.33
C GLU A 36 -9.63 2.27 -3.22
N VAL A 37 -9.64 3.48 -2.66
CA VAL A 37 -10.62 3.91 -1.65
C VAL A 37 -11.84 4.49 -2.35
N GLU A 38 -13.03 4.13 -1.87
CA GLU A 38 -14.29 4.76 -2.27
C GLU A 38 -14.72 5.82 -1.25
N ASP A 39 -15.39 6.88 -1.73
CA ASP A 39 -15.81 7.97 -0.82
C ASP A 39 -16.82 7.45 0.21
N ARG A 40 -16.64 7.86 1.47
CA ARG A 40 -17.40 7.43 2.66
C ARG A 40 -17.10 6.02 3.18
N GLU A 41 -16.12 5.31 2.63
CA GLU A 41 -15.62 4.09 3.27
C GLU A 41 -14.95 4.39 4.62
N VAL A 42 -15.09 3.44 5.55
CA VAL A 42 -14.29 3.34 6.77
C VAL A 42 -13.09 2.45 6.49
N VAL A 43 -11.89 3.02 6.56
CA VAL A 43 -10.67 2.42 6.05
C VAL A 43 -9.64 2.22 7.17
N PHE A 44 -9.27 0.97 7.43
CA PHE A 44 -8.10 0.68 8.25
C PHE A 44 -6.83 1.00 7.47
N VAL A 45 -5.99 1.86 8.05
CA VAL A 45 -4.66 2.17 7.53
C VAL A 45 -3.60 1.80 8.57
N GLY A 46 -2.44 1.38 8.09
CA GLY A 46 -1.30 1.01 8.92
C GLY A 46 -0.32 2.17 9.11
N ILE A 47 0.96 1.89 8.85
CA ILE A 47 2.05 2.86 8.87
C ILE A 47 2.67 2.98 7.48
N GLY A 48 3.41 4.06 7.22
CA GLY A 48 4.18 4.25 5.99
C GLY A 48 3.32 4.22 4.73
N ILE A 49 3.66 3.38 3.75
CA ILE A 49 2.98 3.33 2.43
C ILE A 49 1.46 3.15 2.56
N SER A 50 0.99 2.32 3.49
CA SER A 50 -0.44 2.07 3.70
C SER A 50 -1.19 3.33 4.20
N ASP A 51 -0.60 4.06 5.14
CA ASP A 51 -1.13 5.33 5.65
C ASP A 51 -1.06 6.42 4.57
N LEU A 52 0.05 6.50 3.84
CA LEU A 52 0.21 7.46 2.75
C LEU A 52 -0.82 7.26 1.65
N ALA A 53 -1.13 6.02 1.27
CA ALA A 53 -2.20 5.73 0.31
C ALA A 53 -3.56 6.23 0.82
N GLY A 54 -3.92 5.94 2.07
CA GLY A 54 -5.18 6.41 2.67
C GLY A 54 -5.26 7.92 2.84
N ALA A 55 -4.14 8.56 3.18
CA ALA A 55 -4.04 10.01 3.31
C ALA A 55 -4.21 10.72 1.96
N ILE A 56 -3.52 10.26 0.91
CA ILE A 56 -3.72 10.78 -0.46
C ILE A 56 -5.18 10.59 -0.87
N ALA A 57 -5.75 9.41 -0.60
CA ALA A 57 -7.14 9.12 -0.94
C ALA A 57 -8.06 10.18 -0.33
N LYS A 58 -7.95 10.40 0.99
CA LYS A 58 -8.75 11.39 1.71
C LYS A 58 -8.55 12.81 1.20
N LEU A 59 -7.33 13.23 0.89
CA LEU A 59 -7.02 14.61 0.51
C LEU A 59 -7.36 14.94 -0.95
N VAL A 60 -7.37 13.93 -1.83
CA VAL A 60 -7.47 14.11 -3.28
C VAL A 60 -8.77 13.56 -3.86
N HIS A 61 -9.16 12.36 -3.45
CA HIS A 61 -10.20 11.57 -4.12
C HIS A 61 -11.49 11.45 -3.30
N THR A 62 -11.35 11.19 -2.00
CA THR A 62 -12.43 10.70 -1.11
C THR A 62 -12.46 11.47 0.22
N PRO A 63 -12.81 12.77 0.21
CA PRO A 63 -12.75 13.62 1.41
C PRO A 63 -13.60 13.12 2.58
N ASN A 64 -14.66 12.35 2.30
CA ASN A 64 -15.55 11.80 3.32
C ASN A 64 -15.15 10.40 3.80
N ALA A 65 -14.06 9.82 3.30
CA ALA A 65 -13.51 8.58 3.86
C ALA A 65 -13.09 8.77 5.32
N ILE A 66 -13.33 7.76 6.15
CA ILE A 66 -13.00 7.74 7.57
C ILE A 66 -11.80 6.83 7.77
N LEU A 67 -10.64 7.41 8.06
CA LEU A 67 -9.43 6.64 8.32
C LEU A 67 -9.41 6.14 9.77
N VAL A 68 -8.96 4.91 9.97
CA VAL A 68 -8.88 4.24 11.25
C VAL A 68 -7.49 3.66 11.44
N ALA A 69 -6.89 3.91 12.60
CA ALA A 69 -5.64 3.28 13.01
C ALA A 69 -5.91 2.25 14.11
N GLU A 70 -5.19 1.12 14.13
CA GLU A 70 -5.45 0.00 15.06
C GLU A 70 -5.31 0.36 16.55
N ALA A 71 -4.67 1.49 16.88
CA ALA A 71 -4.64 2.02 18.24
C ALA A 71 -5.99 2.61 18.71
N GLY A 72 -7.00 2.67 17.84
CA GLY A 72 -8.33 3.19 18.13
C GLY A 72 -8.53 4.66 17.76
N TYR A 73 -7.69 5.23 16.90
CA TYR A 73 -7.89 6.58 16.37
C TYR A 73 -8.79 6.53 15.16
N ILE A 74 -9.98 7.12 15.26
CA ILE A 74 -11.00 7.10 14.22
C ILE A 74 -11.21 8.50 13.66
N GLY A 75 -11.17 8.62 12.34
CA GLY A 75 -11.51 9.83 11.63
C GLY A 75 -10.45 10.92 11.71
N PHE A 76 -9.18 10.57 11.89
CA PHE A 76 -8.11 11.56 11.88
C PHE A 76 -7.91 12.13 10.46
N PRO A 77 -7.49 13.40 10.34
CA PRO A 77 -7.42 14.10 9.05
C PRO A 77 -6.21 13.73 8.19
N SER A 78 -5.30 12.88 8.69
CA SER A 78 -3.99 12.59 8.10
C SER A 78 -3.23 13.88 7.77
N VAL A 79 -2.54 14.45 8.76
CA VAL A 79 -1.73 15.68 8.62
C VAL A 79 -0.22 15.45 8.67
N ALA A 80 0.18 14.22 8.98
CA ALA A 80 1.55 13.74 8.95
C ALA A 80 1.50 12.21 8.86
N VAL A 81 2.49 11.60 8.22
CA VAL A 81 2.59 10.14 8.13
C VAL A 81 2.73 9.52 9.52
N LEU A 82 2.02 8.41 9.75
CA LEU A 82 2.09 7.66 11.00
C LEU A 82 3.40 6.88 11.09
N VAL A 83 4.19 7.14 12.15
CA VAL A 83 5.38 6.34 12.46
C VAL A 83 5.09 5.16 13.38
N SER A 84 3.88 5.15 13.95
CA SER A 84 3.33 4.12 14.83
C SER A 84 1.81 4.10 14.67
N PRO A 85 1.14 2.96 14.83
CA PRO A 85 -0.32 2.93 14.89
C PRO A 85 -0.91 3.82 16.00
N ALA A 86 -0.14 4.05 17.07
CA ALA A 86 -0.48 4.91 18.21
C ALA A 86 0.23 6.28 18.14
N ASP A 87 0.51 6.79 16.95
CA ASP A 87 1.14 8.10 16.77
C ASP A 87 0.19 9.26 17.16
N ASN A 88 0.73 10.24 17.88
CA ASN A 88 0.00 11.42 18.32
C ASN A 88 -0.50 12.26 17.15
N SER A 89 0.13 12.17 15.96
CA SER A 89 -0.31 12.88 14.75
C SER A 89 -1.72 12.47 14.33
N ALA A 90 -2.08 11.19 14.43
CA ALA A 90 -3.45 10.72 14.26
C ALA A 90 -4.31 11.09 15.47
N GLY A 91 -3.82 10.80 16.69
CA GLY A 91 -4.61 10.97 17.91
C GLY A 91 -5.08 12.40 18.18
N ALA A 92 -4.23 13.41 17.94
CA ALA A 92 -4.51 14.80 18.31
C ALA A 92 -5.74 15.40 17.61
N MET A 93 -6.10 14.89 16.43
CA MET A 93 -7.22 15.38 15.61
C MET A 93 -8.20 14.28 15.20
N ALA A 94 -8.14 13.12 15.82
CA ALA A 94 -9.14 12.07 15.61
C ALA A 94 -10.52 12.54 16.07
N MET A 95 -11.58 12.15 15.34
CA MET A 95 -12.96 12.40 15.73
C MET A 95 -13.35 11.60 16.98
N CYS A 96 -12.77 10.41 17.15
CA CYS A 96 -13.03 9.53 18.27
C CYS A 96 -11.78 8.73 18.65
N HIS A 97 -11.64 8.45 19.94
CA HIS A 97 -10.65 7.53 20.49
C HIS A 97 -11.38 6.35 21.09
N GLN A 98 -11.02 5.15 20.63
CA GLN A 98 -11.44 3.87 21.20
C GLN A 98 -10.22 3.14 21.75
N SER A 99 -10.46 2.05 22.49
CA SER A 99 -9.39 1.11 22.81
C SER A 99 -9.15 0.15 21.66
N LEU A 100 -7.95 -0.42 21.57
CA LEU A 100 -7.60 -1.40 20.55
C LEU A 100 -8.63 -2.55 20.48
N PRO A 101 -9.05 -3.21 21.59
CA PRO A 101 -10.08 -4.24 21.50
C PRO A 101 -11.42 -3.77 20.90
N GLU A 102 -11.87 -2.55 21.22
CA GLU A 102 -13.15 -2.02 20.73
C GLU A 102 -13.12 -1.81 19.21
N VAL A 103 -12.04 -1.26 18.66
CA VAL A 103 -11.95 -1.04 17.20
C VAL A 103 -11.92 -2.37 16.43
N PHE A 104 -11.31 -3.42 16.99
CA PHE A 104 -11.36 -4.76 16.39
C PHE A 104 -12.70 -5.47 16.59
N ILE A 105 -13.45 -5.17 17.64
CA ILE A 105 -14.85 -5.61 17.78
C ILE A 105 -15.70 -4.97 16.68
N ASP A 106 -15.55 -3.66 16.45
CA ASP A 106 -16.26 -2.94 15.39
C ASP A 106 -15.92 -3.51 14.01
N GLN A 107 -14.65 -3.84 13.76
CA GLN A 107 -14.22 -4.54 12.56
C GLN A 107 -14.91 -5.90 12.37
N GLN A 108 -14.91 -6.74 13.42
CA GLN A 108 -15.57 -8.05 13.36
C GLN A 108 -17.09 -7.94 13.21
N ALA A 109 -17.69 -6.83 13.65
CA ALA A 109 -19.09 -6.51 13.44
C ALA A 109 -19.40 -5.98 12.02
N GLY A 110 -18.38 -5.75 11.19
CA GLY A 110 -18.53 -5.35 9.78
C GLY A 110 -18.55 -3.84 9.56
N PHE A 111 -18.02 -3.03 10.49
CA PHE A 111 -17.95 -1.57 10.35
C PHE A 111 -16.72 -1.06 9.59
N ILE A 112 -15.82 -1.95 9.16
CA ILE A 112 -14.65 -1.60 8.34
C ILE A 112 -14.87 -2.08 6.91
N ASP A 113 -14.99 -1.14 5.98
CA ASP A 113 -15.25 -1.43 4.56
C ASP A 113 -13.98 -1.93 3.86
N ALA A 114 -12.85 -1.26 4.10
CA ALA A 114 -11.58 -1.58 3.46
C ALA A 114 -10.42 -1.52 4.46
N ALA A 115 -9.34 -2.25 4.17
CA ALA A 115 -8.12 -2.19 4.96
C ALA A 115 -6.87 -2.30 4.09
N TYR A 116 -5.83 -1.53 4.45
CA TYR A 116 -4.54 -1.54 3.78
C TYR A 116 -3.52 -2.33 4.58
N LEU A 117 -2.89 -3.30 3.93
CA LEU A 117 -1.86 -4.14 4.54
C LEU A 117 -0.63 -4.27 3.62
N GLY A 118 0.45 -4.84 4.16
CA GLY A 118 1.63 -5.25 3.40
C GLY A 118 1.92 -6.72 3.66
N PHE A 119 2.89 -7.29 2.95
CA PHE A 119 3.26 -8.70 3.14
C PHE A 119 4.75 -8.98 2.90
N ALA A 120 5.23 -10.08 3.49
CA ALA A 120 6.57 -10.61 3.22
C ALA A 120 6.53 -11.84 2.31
N GLN A 121 5.47 -12.64 2.38
CA GLN A 121 5.16 -13.64 1.35
C GLN A 121 3.67 -13.61 1.01
N MET A 122 3.33 -13.91 -0.24
CA MET A 122 1.96 -14.11 -0.71
C MET A 122 1.91 -15.29 -1.68
N ASP A 123 0.88 -16.12 -1.57
CA ASP A 123 0.57 -17.19 -2.53
C ASP A 123 -0.49 -16.78 -3.56
N LYS A 124 -0.77 -17.67 -4.51
CA LYS A 124 -1.69 -17.40 -5.63
C LYS A 124 -3.14 -17.09 -5.25
N TYR A 125 -3.55 -17.40 -4.01
CA TYR A 125 -4.88 -17.13 -3.48
C TYR A 125 -4.90 -15.95 -2.50
N GLY A 126 -3.78 -15.23 -2.39
CA GLY A 126 -3.66 -14.06 -1.53
C GLY A 126 -3.51 -14.41 -0.05
N ASN A 127 -3.13 -15.64 0.30
CA ASN A 127 -2.75 -15.93 1.68
C ASN A 127 -1.39 -15.31 1.96
N VAL A 128 -1.23 -14.69 3.12
CA VAL A 128 -0.08 -13.83 3.43
C VAL A 128 0.68 -14.28 4.66
N ASN A 129 2.00 -14.10 4.62
CA ASN A 129 2.91 -14.27 5.74
C ASN A 129 3.64 -12.97 6.07
N VAL A 130 3.56 -12.58 7.34
CA VAL A 130 4.36 -11.51 7.97
C VAL A 130 4.94 -11.96 9.31
N SER A 131 4.96 -13.27 9.56
CA SER A 131 5.38 -13.87 10.84
C SER A 131 6.74 -14.55 10.78
N TYR A 132 6.94 -15.52 9.89
CA TYR A 132 8.14 -16.36 9.93
C TYR A 132 8.45 -17.02 8.59
N ILE A 133 9.68 -16.89 8.11
CA ILE A 133 10.18 -17.57 6.90
C ILE A 133 11.05 -18.75 7.33
N THR A 134 10.72 -19.96 6.87
CA THR A 134 11.35 -21.21 7.35
C THR A 134 12.75 -21.42 6.79
N GLY A 135 12.97 -21.17 5.50
CA GLY A 135 14.25 -21.43 4.82
C GLY A 135 15.45 -20.72 5.46
N PRO A 136 15.55 -19.37 5.34
CA PRO A 136 16.56 -18.58 6.04
C PRO A 136 16.28 -18.38 7.54
N GLN A 137 15.22 -18.98 8.09
CA GLN A 137 14.81 -18.87 9.50
C GLN A 137 14.64 -17.42 9.99
N ILE A 138 13.93 -16.59 9.22
CA ILE A 138 13.73 -15.16 9.52
C ILE A 138 12.44 -15.00 10.34
N ARG A 139 12.55 -14.44 11.54
CA ARG A 139 11.40 -13.99 12.34
C ARG A 139 11.09 -12.53 12.04
N MET A 140 9.83 -12.27 11.72
CA MET A 140 9.31 -10.94 11.43
C MET A 140 8.42 -10.45 12.58
N ASN A 141 7.81 -9.27 12.41
CA ASN A 141 7.00 -8.62 13.45
C ASN A 141 5.80 -9.46 13.91
N GLY A 142 5.30 -10.38 13.06
CA GLY A 142 4.12 -11.17 13.36
C GLY A 142 2.85 -10.48 12.89
N SER A 143 1.70 -11.05 13.28
CA SER A 143 0.38 -10.59 12.84
C SER A 143 0.11 -9.11 13.09
N GLY A 144 0.48 -8.59 14.27
CA GLY A 144 -0.20 -7.38 14.77
C GLY A 144 -1.72 -7.60 14.68
N GLY A 145 -2.45 -6.61 14.16
CA GLY A 145 -3.86 -6.75 13.78
C GLY A 145 -4.16 -7.37 12.41
N GLY A 146 -3.14 -7.63 11.57
CA GLY A 146 -3.33 -8.02 10.17
C GLY A 146 -4.17 -9.29 9.98
N GLY A 147 -3.97 -10.30 10.83
CA GLY A 147 -4.76 -11.54 10.79
C GLY A 147 -6.25 -11.32 11.04
N ASP A 148 -6.60 -10.47 12.01
CA ASP A 148 -7.99 -10.12 12.31
C ASP A 148 -8.58 -9.26 11.18
N ILE A 149 -7.82 -8.28 10.68
CA ILE A 149 -8.19 -7.42 9.54
C ILE A 149 -8.54 -8.27 8.33
N ALA A 150 -7.61 -9.14 7.90
CA ALA A 150 -7.82 -10.00 6.73
C ALA A 150 -8.96 -11.02 6.91
N SER A 151 -9.32 -11.32 8.16
CA SER A 151 -10.44 -12.22 8.49
C SER A 151 -11.81 -11.55 8.40
N SER A 152 -11.91 -10.23 8.63
CA SER A 152 -13.20 -9.56 8.88
C SER A 152 -13.46 -8.25 8.16
N ALA A 153 -12.44 -7.54 7.66
CA ALA A 153 -12.66 -6.33 6.85
C ALA A 153 -13.44 -6.65 5.56
N GLY A 154 -14.26 -5.70 5.10
CA GLY A 154 -15.05 -5.84 3.87
C GLY A 154 -14.18 -6.25 2.67
N ARG A 155 -13.00 -5.64 2.53
CA ARG A 155 -11.94 -6.05 1.60
C ARG A 155 -10.56 -5.61 2.08
N VAL A 156 -9.52 -6.28 1.59
CA VAL A 156 -8.11 -5.91 1.83
C VAL A 156 -7.44 -5.45 0.54
N VAL A 157 -6.72 -4.34 0.62
CA VAL A 157 -5.81 -3.83 -0.42
C VAL A 157 -4.39 -4.00 0.09
N TYR A 158 -3.56 -4.73 -0.65
CA TYR A 158 -2.14 -4.83 -0.31
C TYR A 158 -1.34 -3.78 -1.07
N THR A 159 -0.53 -2.99 -0.38
CA THR A 159 0.37 -2.00 -0.99
C THR A 159 1.82 -2.38 -0.68
N VAL A 160 2.57 -2.82 -1.69
CA VAL A 160 3.96 -3.26 -1.53
C VAL A 160 4.81 -2.86 -2.73
N GLU A 161 6.11 -2.65 -2.51
CA GLU A 161 7.07 -2.63 -3.61
C GLU A 161 7.24 -4.06 -4.16
N PHE A 162 7.32 -4.21 -5.47
CA PHE A 162 7.40 -5.50 -6.14
C PHE A 162 8.75 -6.17 -5.88
N ASN A 163 8.72 -7.33 -5.23
CA ASN A 163 9.92 -8.15 -5.04
C ASN A 163 9.60 -9.61 -5.36
N PRO A 164 10.27 -10.22 -6.36
CA PRO A 164 10.02 -11.60 -6.76
C PRO A 164 10.09 -12.62 -5.62
N ARG A 165 10.88 -12.34 -4.57
CA ARG A 165 11.03 -13.22 -3.40
C ARG A 165 9.81 -13.26 -2.48
N GLN A 166 8.87 -12.35 -2.64
CA GLN A 166 7.63 -12.35 -1.86
C GLN A 166 6.59 -13.32 -2.45
N TRP A 167 6.70 -13.71 -3.72
CA TRP A 167 5.73 -14.61 -4.35
C TRP A 167 6.15 -16.07 -4.14
N VAL A 168 5.27 -16.88 -3.56
CA VAL A 168 5.58 -18.28 -3.19
C VAL A 168 4.41 -19.21 -3.52
N GLU A 169 4.69 -20.45 -3.92
CA GLU A 169 3.65 -21.46 -4.16
C GLU A 169 2.72 -21.65 -2.96
N LYS A 170 3.31 -21.57 -1.76
CA LYS A 170 2.61 -21.67 -0.49
C LYS A 170 3.38 -20.87 0.55
N VAL A 171 2.67 -20.06 1.33
CA VAL A 171 3.26 -19.32 2.43
C VAL A 171 3.81 -20.26 3.52
N ASP A 172 4.96 -19.89 4.09
CA ASP A 172 5.57 -20.65 5.19
C ASP A 172 4.69 -20.67 6.44
N TYR A 173 4.02 -19.54 6.71
CA TYR A 173 3.08 -19.37 7.81
C TYR A 173 1.97 -18.42 7.39
N MET A 174 0.74 -18.93 7.33
CA MET A 174 -0.43 -18.10 7.00
C MET A 174 -0.78 -17.23 8.19
N THR A 175 -0.34 -15.98 8.15
CA THR A 175 -0.64 -14.97 9.16
C THR A 175 -1.97 -14.30 8.87
N GLU A 176 -2.22 -14.03 7.59
CA GLU A 176 -3.40 -13.34 7.11
C GLU A 176 -4.09 -14.23 6.07
N PRO A 177 -5.35 -14.64 6.30
CA PRO A 177 -6.05 -15.53 5.39
C PRO A 177 -6.53 -14.78 4.13
N GLY A 178 -6.11 -15.28 2.96
CA GLY A 178 -6.64 -14.87 1.66
C GLY A 178 -7.90 -15.64 1.30
N PHE A 179 -7.97 -16.17 0.08
CA PHE A 179 -9.03 -17.10 -0.33
C PHE A 179 -8.76 -18.56 0.06
N LEU A 180 -7.78 -18.81 0.94
CA LEU A 180 -7.43 -20.14 1.45
C LEU A 180 -6.98 -21.08 0.33
N ASP A 181 -7.79 -22.11 0.01
CA ASP A 181 -7.53 -23.05 -1.07
C ASP A 181 -8.11 -22.60 -2.42
N GLY A 182 -8.72 -21.41 -2.48
CA GLY A 182 -9.34 -20.83 -3.66
C GLY A 182 -10.68 -21.45 -4.06
N SER A 183 -11.12 -22.51 -3.37
CA SER A 183 -12.40 -23.16 -3.70
C SER A 183 -13.60 -22.27 -3.35
N PRO A 184 -14.74 -22.43 -4.03
CA PRO A 184 -15.95 -21.67 -3.74
C PRO A 184 -16.32 -21.74 -2.25
N ASP A 185 -16.64 -20.59 -1.66
CA ASP A 185 -17.01 -20.43 -0.25
C ASP A 185 -15.96 -20.88 0.79
N ALA A 186 -14.67 -21.05 0.42
CA ALA A 186 -13.63 -21.48 1.37
C ALA A 186 -13.56 -20.63 2.64
N ARG A 187 -13.61 -19.31 2.48
CA ARG A 187 -13.64 -18.34 3.59
C ARG A 187 -14.86 -18.55 4.50
N LYS A 188 -16.05 -18.73 3.91
CA LYS A 188 -17.30 -18.97 4.66
C LYS A 188 -17.26 -20.28 5.45
N ARG A 189 -16.68 -21.35 4.88
CA ARG A 189 -16.59 -22.66 5.56
C ARG A 189 -15.80 -22.62 6.87
N VAL A 190 -14.88 -21.66 7.01
CA VAL A 190 -14.09 -21.47 8.23
C VAL A 190 -14.51 -20.21 9.02
N ASN A 191 -15.69 -19.66 8.73
CA ASN A 191 -16.31 -18.52 9.40
C ASN A 191 -15.52 -17.19 9.31
N LEU A 192 -14.77 -16.97 8.22
CA LEU A 192 -14.25 -15.63 7.93
C LEU A 192 -15.40 -14.78 7.41
N VAL A 193 -15.65 -13.66 8.08
CA VAL A 193 -16.81 -12.77 7.81
C VAL A 193 -16.49 -11.67 6.80
N GLY A 194 -15.20 -11.38 6.57
CA GLY A 194 -14.74 -10.37 5.61
C GLY A 194 -14.64 -10.89 4.17
N GLY A 195 -14.59 -9.98 3.20
CA GLY A 195 -14.55 -10.30 1.76
C GLY A 195 -13.21 -10.85 1.26
N GLY A 196 -12.13 -10.65 2.02
CA GLY A 196 -10.79 -11.13 1.64
C GLY A 196 -10.02 -10.12 0.77
N PRO A 197 -8.94 -10.57 0.11
CA PRO A 197 -8.08 -9.67 -0.65
C PRO A 197 -8.75 -9.25 -1.96
N SER A 198 -8.67 -7.96 -2.27
CA SER A 198 -9.26 -7.35 -3.47
C SER A 198 -8.21 -6.94 -4.49
N SER A 199 -7.05 -6.47 -4.02
CA SER A 199 -5.95 -6.06 -4.88
C SER A 199 -4.59 -6.13 -4.22
N VAL A 200 -3.58 -6.21 -5.07
CA VAL A 200 -2.18 -5.95 -4.71
C VAL A 200 -1.68 -4.84 -5.64
N VAL A 201 -1.32 -3.71 -5.06
CA VAL A 201 -0.81 -2.54 -5.76
C VAL A 201 0.70 -2.49 -5.60
N THR A 202 1.41 -2.43 -6.72
CA THR A 202 2.86 -2.32 -6.80
C THR A 202 3.28 -1.27 -7.83
N GLU A 203 4.56 -0.90 -7.86
CA GLU A 203 5.14 -0.06 -8.91
C GLU A 203 5.22 -0.76 -10.29
N ARG A 204 4.92 -2.06 -10.35
CA ARG A 204 4.92 -2.87 -11.58
C ARG A 204 3.51 -3.12 -12.13
N GLY A 205 2.47 -2.67 -11.42
CA GLY A 205 1.08 -2.84 -11.82
C GLY A 205 0.15 -3.16 -10.65
N VAL A 206 -1.14 -3.26 -10.98
CA VAL A 206 -2.18 -3.69 -10.04
C VAL A 206 -2.60 -5.12 -10.38
N PHE A 207 -2.53 -5.98 -9.36
CA PHE A 207 -3.00 -7.35 -9.41
C PHE A 207 -4.36 -7.44 -8.72
N ARG A 208 -5.23 -8.31 -9.24
CA ARG A 208 -6.59 -8.54 -8.72
C ARG A 208 -6.81 -10.04 -8.55
N PHE A 209 -7.91 -10.41 -7.90
CA PHE A 209 -8.31 -11.79 -7.71
C PHE A 209 -9.51 -12.12 -8.60
N ALA A 210 -9.43 -13.21 -9.36
CA ALA A 210 -10.51 -13.62 -10.26
C ALA A 210 -11.75 -14.05 -9.44
N PRO A 211 -12.97 -13.57 -9.77
CA PRO A 211 -14.16 -13.85 -8.95
C PRO A 211 -14.50 -15.34 -8.78
N GLU A 212 -14.19 -16.17 -9.78
CA GLU A 212 -14.57 -17.59 -9.79
C GLU A 212 -13.46 -18.50 -9.24
N THR A 213 -12.21 -18.22 -9.58
CA THR A 213 -11.06 -19.07 -9.19
C THR A 213 -10.30 -18.54 -7.99
N HIS A 214 -10.53 -17.27 -7.63
CA HIS A 214 -9.79 -16.52 -6.63
C HIS A 214 -8.27 -16.45 -6.87
N GLU A 215 -7.82 -16.76 -8.09
CA GLU A 215 -6.40 -16.68 -8.43
C GLU A 215 -6.00 -15.24 -8.71
N LEU A 216 -4.83 -14.86 -8.22
CA LEU A 216 -4.20 -13.59 -8.51
C LEU A 216 -3.88 -13.47 -10.01
N PHE A 217 -4.21 -12.35 -10.61
CA PHE A 217 -3.88 -12.03 -12.01
C PHE A 217 -3.47 -10.56 -12.16
N LEU A 218 -2.62 -10.28 -13.15
CA LEU A 218 -2.22 -8.93 -13.51
C LEU A 218 -3.37 -8.23 -14.26
N ALA A 219 -3.91 -7.16 -13.68
CA ALA A 219 -5.08 -6.46 -14.22
C ALA A 219 -4.74 -5.12 -14.87
N GLU A 220 -3.72 -4.43 -14.36
CA GLU A 220 -3.39 -3.07 -14.78
C GLU A 220 -1.87 -2.87 -14.78
N VAL A 221 -1.35 -2.11 -15.76
CA VAL A 221 0.08 -1.76 -15.88
C VAL A 221 0.26 -0.30 -16.26
N PHE A 222 1.44 0.23 -16.01
CA PHE A 222 1.77 1.59 -16.40
C PHE A 222 1.97 1.75 -17.92
N PRO A 223 1.78 2.96 -18.48
CA PRO A 223 1.87 3.20 -19.91
C PRO A 223 3.23 2.82 -20.52
N TRP A 224 4.30 2.91 -19.72
CA TRP A 224 5.66 2.63 -20.14
C TRP A 224 6.04 1.15 -20.12
N GLN A 225 5.17 0.24 -19.64
CA GLN A 225 5.45 -1.20 -19.54
C GLN A 225 5.00 -1.97 -20.77
N ASP A 226 5.93 -2.67 -21.42
CA ASP A 226 5.69 -3.41 -22.66
C ASP A 226 5.53 -4.94 -22.46
N GLU A 227 5.42 -5.68 -23.57
CA GLU A 227 5.25 -7.13 -23.54
C GLU A 227 6.42 -7.85 -22.83
N ALA A 228 7.64 -7.33 -22.94
CA ALA A 228 8.80 -7.88 -22.24
C ALA A 228 8.73 -7.59 -20.74
N ASP A 229 8.28 -6.39 -20.34
CA ASP A 229 8.01 -6.09 -18.93
C ASP A 229 6.92 -7.00 -18.32
N ILE A 230 5.86 -7.29 -19.08
CA ILE A 230 4.79 -8.22 -18.64
C ILE A 230 5.35 -9.63 -18.49
N GLU A 231 6.15 -10.08 -19.45
CA GLU A 231 6.75 -11.42 -19.38
C GLU A 231 7.73 -11.54 -18.20
N ASP A 232 8.51 -10.49 -17.91
CA ASP A 232 9.38 -10.42 -16.72
C ASP A 232 8.57 -10.45 -15.41
N ILE A 233 7.42 -9.77 -15.35
CA ILE A 233 6.50 -9.86 -14.22
C ILE A 233 6.02 -11.30 -14.06
N LYS A 234 5.55 -11.95 -15.13
CA LYS A 234 5.05 -13.34 -15.07
C LYS A 234 6.12 -14.31 -14.58
N GLN A 235 7.36 -14.17 -15.06
CA GLN A 235 8.49 -15.02 -14.67
C GLN A 235 8.92 -14.85 -13.20
N SER A 236 8.50 -13.76 -12.56
CA SER A 236 8.74 -13.52 -11.14
C SER A 236 7.83 -14.33 -10.21
N PHE A 237 6.78 -14.96 -10.74
CA PHE A 237 5.87 -15.82 -9.98
C PHE A 237 6.24 -17.29 -10.16
N PRO A 238 6.13 -18.12 -9.12
CA PRO A 238 6.41 -19.55 -9.25
C PRO A 238 5.27 -20.34 -9.94
N TRP A 239 4.10 -19.72 -10.15
CA TRP A 239 2.98 -20.27 -10.91
C TRP A 239 2.76 -19.50 -12.23
N ASP A 240 1.94 -20.05 -13.11
CA ASP A 240 1.53 -19.39 -14.37
C ASP A 240 0.57 -18.22 -14.09
N LEU A 241 1.15 -17.05 -13.81
CA LEU A 241 0.41 -15.82 -13.55
C LEU A 241 -0.45 -15.44 -14.77
N LYS A 242 -1.75 -15.33 -14.54
CA LYS A 242 -2.69 -14.87 -15.56
C LYS A 242 -2.60 -13.36 -15.75
N VAL A 243 -2.86 -12.93 -16.98
CA VAL A 243 -2.96 -11.53 -17.37
C VAL A 243 -4.38 -11.29 -17.85
N ALA A 244 -4.97 -10.15 -17.50
CA ALA A 244 -6.29 -9.77 -17.99
C ALA A 244 -6.34 -9.80 -19.52
N GLY A 245 -7.45 -10.29 -20.08
CA GLY A 245 -7.64 -10.33 -21.54
C GLY A 245 -7.62 -8.93 -22.18
N GLU A 246 -8.10 -7.94 -21.42
CA GLU A 246 -7.95 -6.52 -21.72
C GLU A 246 -7.18 -5.87 -20.57
N LEU A 247 -5.89 -5.63 -20.77
CA LEU A 247 -5.05 -5.04 -19.74
C LEU A 247 -5.29 -3.54 -19.69
N LYS A 248 -5.69 -3.04 -18.52
CA LYS A 248 -5.92 -1.61 -18.32
C LYS A 248 -4.59 -0.87 -18.16
N ILE A 249 -4.56 0.35 -18.68
CA ILE A 249 -3.42 1.25 -18.47
C ILE A 249 -3.71 2.14 -17.26
N ILE A 250 -2.76 2.16 -16.34
CA ILE A 250 -2.77 3.00 -15.16
C ILE A 250 -2.45 4.43 -15.58
N GLU A 251 -3.31 5.38 -15.21
CA GLU A 251 -2.98 6.81 -15.33
C GLU A 251 -1.82 7.15 -14.38
N PRO A 252 -0.73 7.77 -14.83
CA PRO A 252 0.38 8.12 -13.94
C PRO A 252 -0.04 9.06 -12.79
N PRO A 253 0.76 9.16 -11.71
CA PRO A 253 0.46 10.06 -10.60
C PRO A 253 0.20 11.50 -11.06
N THR A 254 -0.88 12.08 -10.55
CA THR A 254 -1.23 13.48 -10.78
C THR A 254 -0.38 14.39 -9.89
N GLU A 255 -0.25 15.66 -10.26
CA GLU A 255 0.46 16.65 -9.44
C GLU A 255 -0.19 16.80 -8.06
N ARG A 256 -1.52 16.68 -7.96
CA ARG A 256 -2.25 16.78 -6.69
C ARG A 256 -2.01 15.58 -5.77
N GLU A 257 -1.85 14.38 -6.33
CA GLU A 257 -1.46 13.19 -5.54
C GLU A 257 -0.03 13.32 -5.01
N LEU A 258 0.91 13.75 -5.86
CA LEU A 258 2.29 14.00 -5.46
C LEU A 258 2.40 15.12 -4.41
N TRP A 259 1.59 16.17 -4.54
CA TRP A 259 1.49 17.22 -3.55
C TRP A 259 1.00 16.68 -2.19
N ALA A 260 -0.09 15.90 -2.18
CA ALA A 260 -0.61 15.30 -0.95
C ALA A 260 0.43 14.36 -0.31
N LEU A 261 1.14 13.57 -1.13
CA LEU A 261 2.25 12.74 -0.67
C LEU A 261 3.37 13.56 -0.04
N GLY A 262 3.78 14.66 -0.68
CA GLY A 262 4.78 15.58 -0.14
C GLY A 262 4.34 16.26 1.16
N LEU A 263 3.04 16.56 1.31
CA LEU A 263 2.49 17.10 2.56
C LEU A 263 2.59 16.09 3.70
N MET A 264 2.31 14.81 3.42
CA MET A 264 2.28 13.74 4.40
C MET A 264 3.66 13.21 4.78
N ASP A 265 4.58 13.15 3.81
CA ASP A 265 5.95 12.67 3.98
C ASP A 265 6.97 13.70 3.42
N PRO A 266 7.05 14.91 3.99
CA PRO A 266 7.84 16.01 3.44
C PRO A 266 9.34 15.70 3.39
N THR A 267 9.82 14.86 4.31
CA THR A 267 11.23 14.46 4.37
C THR A 267 11.52 13.14 3.65
N GLY A 268 10.53 12.52 3.03
CA GLY A 268 10.69 11.27 2.30
C GLY A 268 11.07 10.08 3.19
N GLN A 269 10.55 10.01 4.42
CA GLN A 269 10.78 8.92 5.36
C GLN A 269 10.35 7.56 4.80
N TYR A 270 9.31 7.50 3.99
CA TYR A 270 8.76 6.25 3.45
C TYR A 270 8.87 6.18 1.93
N VAL A 271 9.02 7.31 1.24
CA VAL A 271 9.18 7.33 -0.22
C VAL A 271 10.63 7.31 -0.71
N ILE A 272 11.61 7.40 0.19
CA ILE A 272 13.02 7.14 -0.11
C ILE A 272 13.37 5.73 0.40
N ALA A 273 13.64 4.82 -0.53
CA ALA A 273 13.88 3.41 -0.22
C ALA A 273 15.05 3.19 0.74
N ASN A 274 16.21 3.79 0.45
CA ASN A 274 17.40 3.64 1.29
C ASN A 274 17.35 4.58 2.50
N ILE A 275 17.35 4.01 3.70
CA ILE A 275 17.33 4.77 4.95
C ILE A 275 18.49 5.77 5.06
N MET A 276 19.66 5.46 4.48
CA MET A 276 20.84 6.33 4.53
C MET A 276 20.71 7.57 3.64
N ASP A 277 19.83 7.51 2.62
CA ASP A 277 19.59 8.64 1.71
C ASP A 277 18.54 9.62 2.26
N ARG A 278 17.80 9.21 3.31
CA ARG A 278 16.82 10.04 4.02
C ARG A 278 17.53 11.14 4.82
N PRO A 279 16.90 12.31 5.04
CA PRO A 279 17.43 13.37 5.89
C PRO A 279 17.95 12.88 7.25
N LEU A 280 17.16 12.06 7.96
CA LEU A 280 17.57 11.51 9.25
C LEU A 280 18.76 10.53 9.11
N GLY A 281 18.79 9.71 8.06
CA GLY A 281 19.89 8.78 7.80
C GLY A 281 21.23 9.50 7.58
N LYS A 282 21.21 10.63 6.86
CA LYS A 282 22.41 11.47 6.66
C LYS A 282 22.93 12.05 7.98
N ILE A 283 22.03 12.55 8.84
CA ILE A 283 22.40 13.06 10.17
C ILE A 283 23.02 11.97 11.04
N ILE A 284 22.45 10.76 11.01
CA ILE A 284 22.97 9.58 11.71
C ILE A 284 24.38 9.22 11.18
N ALA A 285 24.57 9.21 9.86
CA ALA A 285 25.85 8.90 9.22
C ALA A 285 26.97 9.88 9.62
N GLU A 286 26.61 11.15 9.82
CA GLU A 286 27.53 12.20 10.30
C GLU A 286 27.80 12.13 11.82
N GLY A 287 27.13 11.24 12.55
CA GLY A 287 27.27 11.10 14.01
C GLY A 287 26.70 12.27 14.80
N LYS A 288 25.84 13.10 14.19
CA LYS A 288 25.30 14.33 14.78
C LYS A 288 24.07 14.05 15.66
N PHE A 289 24.26 13.32 16.75
CA PHE A 289 23.21 13.03 17.74
C PHE A 289 23.02 14.15 18.79
N ASN A 290 23.23 15.40 18.38
CA ASN A 290 23.25 16.58 19.26
C ASN A 290 22.28 17.66 18.74
N LEU A 291 22.26 18.82 19.40
CA LEU A 291 21.40 19.95 19.02
C LEU A 291 21.67 20.44 17.58
N GLU A 292 22.90 20.35 17.08
CA GLU A 292 23.24 20.75 15.71
C GLU A 292 22.59 19.82 14.67
N GLY A 293 22.65 18.51 14.91
CA GLY A 293 21.94 17.54 14.06
C GLY A 293 20.44 17.72 14.11
N TYR A 294 19.88 18.01 15.29
CA TYR A 294 18.46 18.31 15.43
C TYR A 294 18.03 19.57 14.66
N ASN A 295 18.79 20.66 14.77
CA ASN A 295 18.52 21.90 14.02
C ASN A 295 18.61 21.66 12.51
N THR A 296 19.61 20.89 12.06
CA THR A 296 19.74 20.47 10.65
C THR A 296 18.48 19.72 10.19
N PHE A 297 17.96 18.80 11.00
CA PHE A 297 16.72 18.09 10.67
C PHE A 297 15.51 19.03 10.56
N LEU A 298 15.38 19.98 11.49
CA LEU A 298 14.30 20.97 11.49
C LEU A 298 14.36 21.87 10.24
N GLU A 299 15.54 22.38 9.88
CA GLU A 299 15.72 23.20 8.69
C GLU A 299 15.34 22.45 7.40
N LEU A 300 15.70 21.17 7.30
CA LEU A 300 15.32 20.32 6.17
C LEU A 300 13.80 20.10 6.11
N SER A 301 13.17 19.88 7.27
CA SER A 301 11.73 19.66 7.38
C SER A 301 10.95 20.93 7.04
N ASP A 302 11.36 22.07 7.57
CA ASP A 302 10.76 23.39 7.31
C ASP A 302 10.87 23.76 5.82
N ARG A 303 12.02 23.50 5.20
CA ARG A 303 12.21 23.73 3.76
C ARG A 303 11.25 22.85 2.94
N ALA A 304 11.19 21.56 3.23
CA ALA A 304 10.32 20.64 2.51
C ALA A 304 8.84 21.02 2.63
N ILE A 305 8.38 21.41 3.83
CA ILE A 305 7.01 21.89 4.04
C ILE A 305 6.74 23.16 3.23
N ARG A 306 7.68 24.12 3.19
CA ARG A 306 7.53 25.34 2.37
C ARG A 306 7.38 25.03 0.89
N GLU A 307 8.22 24.13 0.36
CA GLU A 307 8.14 23.68 -1.04
C GLU A 307 6.76 23.08 -1.38
N VAL A 308 6.18 22.31 -0.44
CA VAL A 308 4.84 21.74 -0.60
C VAL A 308 3.75 22.81 -0.52
N LEU A 309 3.89 23.81 0.34
CA LEU A 309 2.90 24.88 0.50
C LEU A 309 2.92 25.86 -0.69
N ASP A 310 4.08 26.12 -1.28
CA ASP A 310 4.24 26.96 -2.47
C ASP A 310 3.51 26.37 -3.71
N PHE A 311 3.24 25.05 -3.72
CA PHE A 311 2.43 24.41 -4.76
C PHE A 311 0.95 24.85 -4.72
N VAL A 312 0.43 25.25 -3.56
CA VAL A 312 -0.99 25.60 -3.35
C VAL A 312 -1.24 27.12 -3.45
N SER A 313 -0.18 27.94 -3.45
CA SER A 313 -0.23 29.41 -3.52
C SER A 313 -0.19 29.94 -4.96
#